data_AF-A0A2G6IPI6-F1
#
_entry.id   AF-A0A2G6IPI6-F1
#
_cell.length_a   1.000
_cell.length_b   1.000
_cell.length_c   1.000
_cell.angle_alpha   90.00
_cell.angle_beta   90.00
_cell.angle_gamma   90.00
#
_symmetry.space_group_name_H-M   'P 1'
#
loop_
_entity.id
_entity.type
_entity.pdbx_description
1 polymer ?
#
loop_
_entity_poly.entity_id
_entity_poly.type
_entity_poly.pdbx_seq_one_letter_code
_entity_poly.pdbx_strand_id
1 'polypeptide(L)'
;MNSLISLHNATFEKVEKLSPLLPTLARFVFAAVLMVYFWNSGLTKLGDGVFGILSPSTGAYAQIFPKAFEAVGYDSSQLSLFHRVVVTGGTIAEFVLPLQIALGLFTRLAALGMIGFTMVQSLTDLYGHGGWDHIETVGAWFDRHSDALLLDQRAFWVFLLLLLVVKGAGPLSLDRLLSRRTSPNG
;
A
#
# COMPACT_ATOMS: atom_id res chain seq x y z
N MET A 1 2.03 -3.77 46.26
CA MET A 1 2.27 -4.44 44.96
C MET A 1 0.98 -4.94 44.32
N ASN A 2 0.13 -5.69 45.03
CA ASN A 2 -1.10 -6.28 44.47
C ASN A 2 -2.11 -5.25 43.92
N SER A 3 -2.25 -4.07 44.54
CA SER A 3 -3.17 -3.03 44.08
C SER A 3 -2.75 -2.35 42.77
N LEU A 4 -1.43 -2.26 42.51
CA LEU A 4 -0.92 -1.71 41.25
C LEU A 4 -1.12 -2.71 40.11
N ILE A 5 -0.90 -4.00 40.37
CA ILE A 5 -1.12 -5.07 39.40
C ILE A 5 -2.62 -5.22 39.09
N SER A 6 -3.49 -5.13 40.09
CA SER A 6 -4.94 -5.21 39.86
C SER A 6 -5.48 -4.00 39.09
N LEU A 7 -4.99 -2.79 39.40
CA LEU A 7 -5.33 -1.58 38.65
C LEU A 7 -4.85 -1.67 37.20
N HIS A 8 -3.61 -2.13 36.97
CA HIS A 8 -3.06 -2.37 35.64
C HIS A 8 -3.96 -3.34 34.85
N ASN A 9 -4.26 -4.52 35.41
CA ASN A 9 -5.06 -5.52 34.72
C ASN A 9 -6.48 -5.03 34.43
N ALA A 10 -7.16 -4.43 35.41
CA ALA A 10 -8.50 -3.89 35.22
C ALA A 10 -8.55 -2.78 34.16
N THR A 11 -7.47 -2.02 34.01
CA THR A 11 -7.34 -0.98 32.97
C THR A 11 -7.13 -1.61 31.60
N PHE A 12 -6.15 -2.50 31.45
CA PHE A 12 -5.82 -3.09 30.15
C PHE A 12 -6.86 -4.11 29.66
N GLU A 13 -7.61 -4.76 30.55
CA GLU A 13 -8.80 -5.55 30.17
C GLU A 13 -9.87 -4.69 29.48
N LYS A 14 -10.04 -3.43 29.89
CA LYS A 14 -10.96 -2.50 29.22
C LYS A 14 -10.40 -2.05 27.87
N VAL A 15 -9.10 -1.83 27.77
CA VAL A 15 -8.43 -1.46 26.51
C VAL A 15 -8.51 -2.59 25.49
N GLU A 16 -8.29 -3.85 25.90
CA GLU A 16 -8.33 -5.00 24.99
C GLU A 16 -9.71 -5.19 24.33
N LYS A 17 -10.80 -4.74 24.97
CA LYS A 17 -12.14 -4.74 24.36
C LYS A 17 -12.24 -3.86 23.11
N LEU A 18 -11.31 -2.91 22.92
CA LEU A 18 -11.22 -2.07 21.72
C LEU A 18 -10.43 -2.73 20.58
N SER A 19 -9.78 -3.87 20.82
CA SER A 19 -9.00 -4.64 19.83
C SER A 19 -9.74 -4.87 18.49
N PRO A 20 -11.07 -5.13 18.46
CA PRO A 20 -11.81 -5.25 17.20
C PRO A 20 -11.87 -3.96 16.35
N LEU A 21 -11.64 -2.78 16.96
CA LEU A 21 -11.62 -1.50 16.25
C LEU A 21 -10.28 -1.23 15.54
N LEU A 22 -9.20 -1.88 15.98
CA LEU A 22 -7.85 -1.73 15.42
C LEU A 22 -7.80 -1.82 13.88
N PRO A 23 -8.39 -2.85 13.22
CA PRO A 23 -8.40 -2.90 11.75
C PRO A 23 -9.18 -1.76 11.09
N THR A 24 -10.21 -1.20 11.74
CA THR A 24 -10.91 -0.02 11.21
C THR A 24 -10.04 1.23 11.32
N LEU A 25 -9.37 1.41 12.46
CA LEU A 25 -8.40 2.49 12.64
C LEU A 25 -7.23 2.36 11.67
N ALA A 26 -6.71 1.16 11.44
CA ALA A 26 -5.62 0.92 10.51
C ALA A 26 -6.00 1.29 9.06
N ARG A 27 -7.21 0.94 8.60
CA ARG A 27 -7.73 1.38 7.29
C ARG A 27 -7.90 2.90 7.22
N PHE A 28 -8.38 3.52 8.29
CA PHE A 28 -8.49 4.98 8.36
C PHE A 28 -7.12 5.66 8.25
N VAL A 29 -6.12 5.20 9.03
CA VAL A 29 -4.75 5.73 8.97
C VAL A 29 -4.14 5.50 7.59
N PHE A 30 -4.33 4.31 7.02
CA PHE A 30 -3.91 4.03 5.65
C PHE A 30 -4.52 5.04 4.65
N ALA A 31 -5.83 5.30 4.75
CA ALA A 31 -6.49 6.25 3.86
C ALA A 31 -5.99 7.69 4.07
N ALA A 32 -5.80 8.10 5.33
CA ALA A 32 -5.35 9.45 5.65
C ALA A 32 -3.90 9.73 5.20
N VAL A 33 -3.02 8.72 5.24
CA VAL A 33 -1.59 8.90 5.01
C VAL A 33 -1.15 8.40 3.63
N LEU A 34 -1.64 7.24 3.19
CA LEU A 34 -1.12 6.52 2.01
C LEU A 34 -2.02 6.61 0.79
N MET A 35 -3.34 6.70 0.95
CA MET A 35 -4.25 6.75 -0.21
C MET A 35 -3.98 7.97 -1.10
N VAL A 36 -3.80 9.16 -0.49
CA VAL A 36 -3.47 10.38 -1.23
C VAL A 36 -2.11 10.25 -1.92
N TYR A 37 -1.12 9.63 -1.26
CA TYR A 37 0.19 9.36 -1.85
C TYR A 37 0.07 8.48 -3.10
N PHE A 38 -0.59 7.32 -3.00
CA PHE A 38 -0.73 6.38 -4.12
C PHE A 38 -1.56 6.98 -5.26
N TRP A 39 -2.67 7.64 -4.97
CA TRP A 39 -3.48 8.27 -6.01
C TRP A 39 -2.74 9.41 -6.72
N ASN A 40 -2.02 10.27 -5.99
CA ASN A 40 -1.22 11.31 -6.62
C ASN A 40 -0.10 10.71 -7.49
N SER A 41 0.55 9.64 -7.02
CA SER A 41 1.56 8.93 -7.83
C SER A 41 0.95 8.27 -9.06
N GLY A 42 -0.20 7.61 -8.93
CA GLY A 42 -0.92 6.98 -10.04
C GLY A 42 -1.43 8.00 -11.07
N LEU A 43 -1.86 9.18 -10.65
CA LEU A 43 -2.31 10.24 -11.55
C LEU A 43 -1.21 10.67 -12.52
N THR A 44 0.07 10.62 -12.11
CA THR A 44 1.20 10.92 -13.01
C THR A 44 1.42 9.85 -14.09
N LYS A 45 0.82 8.67 -13.93
CA LYS A 45 0.97 7.53 -14.83
C LYS A 45 -0.17 7.40 -15.85
N LEU A 46 -1.24 8.16 -15.68
CA LEU A 46 -2.36 8.16 -16.63
C LEU A 46 -1.93 8.80 -17.95
N GLY A 47 -2.32 8.19 -19.07
CA GLY A 47 -2.25 8.86 -20.38
C GLY A 47 -3.48 9.73 -20.62
N ASP A 48 -3.59 10.20 -21.86
CA ASP A 48 -4.62 11.17 -22.25
C ASP A 48 -6.01 10.55 -22.39
N GLY A 49 -7.03 11.38 -22.13
CA GLY A 49 -8.44 11.04 -22.35
C GLY A 49 -9.09 10.17 -21.27
N VAL A 50 -10.37 9.87 -21.47
CA VAL A 50 -11.23 9.17 -20.48
C VAL A 50 -10.75 7.74 -20.19
N PHE A 51 -10.07 7.11 -21.15
CA PHE A 51 -9.49 5.76 -21.02
C PHE A 51 -7.98 5.78 -20.72
N GLY A 52 -7.44 6.92 -20.25
CA GLY A 52 -6.02 7.09 -19.94
C GLY A 52 -5.45 6.10 -18.91
N ILE A 53 -6.30 5.45 -18.10
CA ILE A 53 -5.89 4.38 -17.19
C ILE A 53 -5.49 3.08 -17.92
N LEU A 54 -6.02 2.85 -19.12
CA LEU A 54 -5.67 1.69 -19.96
C LEU A 54 -4.52 1.99 -20.92
N SER A 55 -4.18 3.26 -21.10
CA SER A 55 -3.09 3.73 -21.94
C SER A 55 -2.14 4.60 -21.09
N PRO A 56 -1.22 3.97 -20.33
CA PRO A 56 -0.32 4.69 -19.45
C PRO A 56 0.55 5.70 -20.21
N SER A 57 0.91 6.80 -19.54
CA SER A 57 1.79 7.82 -20.12
C SER A 57 3.19 7.28 -20.37
N THR A 58 3.96 7.95 -21.23
CA THR A 58 5.39 7.67 -21.41
C THR A 58 6.16 7.76 -20.09
N GLY A 59 5.76 8.69 -19.20
CA GLY A 59 6.32 8.81 -17.85
C GLY A 59 6.06 7.59 -16.96
N ALA A 60 4.95 6.88 -17.16
CA ALA A 60 4.66 5.65 -16.42
C ALA A 60 5.70 4.55 -16.71
N TYR A 61 6.14 4.42 -17.97
CA TYR A 61 7.18 3.48 -18.36
C TYR A 61 8.54 3.86 -17.77
N ALA A 62 8.87 5.16 -17.72
CA ALA A 62 10.06 5.64 -17.05
C ALA A 62 10.05 5.34 -15.55
N GLN A 63 8.90 5.48 -14.87
CA GLN A 63 8.78 5.23 -13.44
C GLN A 63 8.85 3.74 -13.09
N ILE A 64 8.21 2.86 -13.88
CA ILE A 64 8.08 1.43 -13.56
C ILE A 64 9.25 0.61 -14.14
N PHE A 65 9.75 0.96 -15.33
CA PHE A 65 10.82 0.25 -16.04
C PHE A 65 11.92 1.19 -16.55
N PRO A 66 12.57 1.98 -15.68
CA PRO A 66 13.53 3.02 -16.10
C PRO A 66 14.63 2.48 -17.02
N LYS A 67 15.29 1.39 -16.62
CA LYS A 67 16.40 0.79 -17.39
C LYS A 67 15.97 0.19 -18.74
N ALA A 68 14.79 -0.44 -18.79
CA ALA A 68 14.30 -1.00 -20.04
C ALA A 68 13.87 0.11 -21.01
N PHE A 69 13.35 1.21 -20.47
CA PHE A 69 12.94 2.36 -21.26
C PHE A 69 14.14 3.15 -21.81
N GLU A 70 15.18 3.32 -21.00
CA GLU A 70 16.47 3.88 -21.43
C GLU A 70 17.11 3.02 -22.54
N ALA A 71 17.09 1.70 -22.40
CA ALA A 71 17.67 0.77 -23.38
C ALA A 71 17.01 0.85 -24.77
N VAL A 72 15.78 1.36 -24.86
CA VAL A 72 15.07 1.61 -26.12
C VAL A 72 15.07 3.09 -26.52
N GLY A 73 15.97 3.90 -25.96
CA GLY A 73 16.12 5.32 -26.29
C GLY A 73 14.93 6.17 -25.89
N TYR A 74 14.21 5.78 -24.82
CA TYR A 74 12.99 6.44 -24.35
C TYR A 74 11.83 6.47 -25.37
N ASP A 75 11.78 5.48 -26.28
CA ASP A 75 10.63 5.24 -27.15
C ASP A 75 9.74 4.10 -26.61
N SER A 76 8.57 4.47 -26.08
CA SER A 76 7.65 3.49 -25.45
C SER A 76 7.03 2.53 -26.47
N SER A 77 7.05 2.88 -27.76
CA SER A 77 6.53 2.02 -28.82
C SER A 77 7.39 0.75 -29.00
N GLN A 78 8.68 0.82 -28.67
CA GLN A 78 9.63 -0.28 -28.75
C GLN A 78 9.54 -1.25 -27.57
N LEU A 79 8.81 -0.90 -26.51
CA LEU A 79 8.62 -1.79 -25.36
C LEU A 79 7.64 -2.92 -25.67
N SER A 80 7.99 -4.12 -25.21
CA SER A 80 7.20 -5.34 -25.45
C SER A 80 5.82 -5.30 -24.78
N LEU A 81 4.93 -6.19 -25.23
CA LEU A 81 3.59 -6.35 -24.65
C LEU A 81 3.64 -6.60 -23.13
N PHE A 82 4.65 -7.32 -22.65
CA PHE A 82 4.85 -7.56 -21.22
C PHE A 82 4.95 -6.25 -20.42
N HIS A 83 5.79 -5.30 -20.87
CA HIS A 83 5.94 -4.01 -20.20
C HIS A 83 4.61 -3.25 -20.18
N ARG A 84 3.87 -3.26 -21.29
CA ARG A 84 2.57 -2.59 -21.38
C ARG A 84 1.56 -3.16 -20.38
N VAL A 85 1.43 -4.50 -20.33
CA VAL A 85 0.50 -5.16 -19.39
C VAL A 85 0.89 -4.88 -17.93
N VAL A 86 2.18 -4.92 -17.60
CA VAL A 86 2.64 -4.65 -16.23
C VAL A 86 2.43 -3.19 -15.84
N VAL A 87 2.74 -2.23 -16.71
CA VAL A 87 2.56 -0.80 -16.43
C VAL A 87 1.08 -0.46 -16.29
N THR A 88 0.22 -0.97 -17.18
CA THR A 88 -1.24 -0.78 -17.09
C THR A 88 -1.78 -1.43 -15.82
N GLY A 89 -1.42 -2.68 -15.55
CA GLY A 89 -1.86 -3.41 -14.36
C GLY A 89 -1.39 -2.76 -13.06
N GLY A 90 -0.15 -2.28 -13.02
CA GLY A 90 0.42 -1.52 -11.90
C GLY A 90 -0.33 -0.21 -11.68
N THR A 91 -0.58 0.55 -12.75
CA THR A 91 -1.33 1.81 -12.67
C THR A 91 -2.74 1.57 -12.13
N ILE A 92 -3.46 0.55 -12.62
CA ILE A 92 -4.79 0.19 -12.10
C ILE A 92 -4.72 -0.22 -10.62
N ALA A 93 -3.75 -1.07 -10.25
CA ALA A 93 -3.56 -1.54 -8.89
C ALA A 93 -3.31 -0.38 -7.91
N GLU A 94 -2.57 0.63 -8.34
CA GLU A 94 -2.24 1.84 -7.57
C GLU A 94 -3.48 2.68 -7.20
N PHE A 95 -4.59 2.55 -7.94
CA PHE A 95 -5.87 3.16 -7.57
C PHE A 95 -6.79 2.20 -6.82
N VAL A 96 -6.91 0.98 -7.32
CA VAL A 96 -7.91 0.01 -6.86
C VAL A 96 -7.56 -0.56 -5.49
N LEU A 97 -6.30 -0.91 -5.24
CA LEU A 97 -5.90 -1.52 -3.97
C LEU A 97 -6.07 -0.53 -2.79
N PRO A 98 -5.64 0.74 -2.87
CA PRO A 98 -5.90 1.71 -1.81
C PRO A 98 -7.38 1.93 -1.54
N LEU A 99 -8.21 1.97 -2.59
CA LEU A 99 -9.66 2.12 -2.46
C LEU A 99 -10.29 0.91 -1.76
N GLN A 100 -9.89 -0.31 -2.12
CA GLN A 100 -10.34 -1.54 -1.47
C GLN A 100 -9.98 -1.56 0.01
N ILE A 101 -8.76 -1.13 0.37
CA ILE A 101 -8.35 -0.97 1.77
C ILE A 101 -9.21 0.06 2.47
N ALA A 102 -9.43 1.25 1.91
CA ALA A 102 -10.22 2.29 2.56
C ALA A 102 -11.66 1.82 2.86
N LEU A 103 -12.32 1.19 1.88
CA LEU A 103 -13.69 0.67 2.02
C LEU A 103 -13.78 -0.60 2.89
N GLY A 104 -12.64 -1.27 3.12
CA GLY A 104 -12.61 -2.58 3.77
C GLY A 104 -13.31 -3.64 2.92
N LEU A 105 -12.98 -3.69 1.61
CA LEU A 105 -13.47 -4.64 0.63
C LEU A 105 -12.36 -5.61 0.24
N PHE A 106 -12.59 -6.91 0.40
CA PHE A 106 -11.61 -7.98 0.27
C PHE A 106 -10.30 -7.66 1.01
N THR A 107 -10.42 -7.14 2.24
CA THR A 107 -9.34 -6.39 2.92
C THR A 107 -8.05 -7.19 3.03
N ARG A 108 -8.12 -8.50 3.31
CA ARG A 108 -6.93 -9.36 3.41
C ARG A 108 -6.21 -9.50 2.06
N LEU A 109 -6.97 -9.70 0.99
CA LEU A 109 -6.42 -9.82 -0.36
C LEU A 109 -5.85 -8.48 -0.84
N ALA A 110 -6.59 -7.39 -0.62
CA ALA A 110 -6.12 -6.05 -0.92
C ALA A 110 -4.84 -5.71 -0.15
N ALA A 111 -4.72 -6.13 1.13
CA ALA A 111 -3.55 -5.87 1.95
C ALA A 111 -2.33 -6.66 1.46
N LEU A 112 -2.51 -7.93 1.09
CA LEU A 112 -1.45 -8.72 0.44
C LEU A 112 -1.02 -8.10 -0.90
N GLY A 113 -1.99 -7.63 -1.70
CA GLY A 113 -1.73 -6.92 -2.94
C GLY A 113 -0.92 -5.63 -2.72
N MET A 114 -1.30 -4.82 -1.72
CA MET A 114 -0.57 -3.60 -1.35
C MET A 114 0.85 -3.89 -0.86
N ILE A 115 1.06 -4.98 -0.10
CA ILE A 115 2.40 -5.40 0.31
C ILE A 115 3.24 -5.75 -0.92
N GLY A 116 2.72 -6.59 -1.81
CA GLY A 116 3.41 -6.93 -3.06
C GLY A 116 3.72 -5.71 -3.93
N PHE A 117 2.75 -4.80 -4.07
CA PHE A 117 2.93 -3.54 -4.80
C PHE A 117 4.03 -2.69 -4.17
N THR A 118 4.01 -2.52 -2.84
CA THR A 118 5.02 -1.75 -2.09
C THR A 118 6.41 -2.36 -2.23
N MET A 119 6.51 -3.70 -2.24
CA MET A 119 7.77 -4.40 -2.47
C MET A 119 8.30 -4.16 -3.88
N VAL A 120 7.46 -4.33 -4.92
CA VAL A 120 7.86 -4.09 -6.32
C VAL A 120 8.28 -2.63 -6.50
N GLN A 121 7.51 -1.68 -5.97
CA GLN A 121 7.86 -0.25 -6.00
C GLN A 121 9.22 0.00 -5.33
N SER A 122 9.45 -0.56 -4.14
CA SER A 122 10.73 -0.40 -3.43
C SER A 122 11.90 -1.00 -4.21
N LEU A 123 11.69 -2.14 -4.87
CA LEU A 123 12.71 -2.75 -5.74
C LEU A 123 12.99 -1.88 -6.96
N THR A 124 11.97 -1.28 -7.58
CA THR A 124 12.15 -0.33 -8.68
C THR A 124 12.88 0.92 -8.22
N ASP A 125 12.56 1.47 -7.06
CA ASP A 125 13.26 2.63 -6.47
C ASP A 125 14.75 2.31 -6.25
N LEU A 126 15.06 1.12 -5.70
CA LEU A 126 16.42 0.70 -5.38
C LEU A 126 17.25 0.32 -6.62
N TYR A 127 16.71 -0.53 -7.50
CA TYR A 127 17.45 -1.12 -8.62
C TYR A 127 17.18 -0.46 -9.96
N GLY A 128 16.00 0.12 -10.14
CA GLY A 128 15.61 0.81 -11.37
C GLY A 128 16.13 2.25 -11.39
N HIS A 129 15.88 2.99 -10.31
CA HIS A 129 16.23 4.42 -10.18
C HIS A 129 17.58 4.67 -9.49
N GLY A 130 18.34 3.62 -9.17
CA GLY A 130 19.68 3.75 -8.58
C GLY A 130 19.69 4.14 -7.10
N GLY A 131 18.62 3.85 -6.35
CA GLY A 131 18.56 4.16 -4.91
C GLY A 131 19.73 3.61 -4.10
N TRP A 132 20.32 2.47 -4.49
CA TRP A 132 21.54 1.93 -3.85
C TRP A 132 22.76 2.86 -3.93
N ASP A 133 22.86 3.66 -5.00
CA ASP A 133 23.97 4.58 -5.21
C ASP A 133 23.85 5.84 -4.34
N HIS A 134 22.72 5.98 -3.64
CA HIS A 134 22.40 7.08 -2.75
C HIS A 134 22.11 6.55 -1.33
N ILE A 135 23.17 6.33 -0.54
CA ILE A 135 23.10 5.82 0.85
C ILE A 135 22.11 6.60 1.72
N GLU A 136 21.97 7.90 1.49
CA GLU A 136 21.02 8.78 2.19
C GLU A 136 19.55 8.47 1.88
N THR A 137 19.25 7.85 0.73
CA THR A 137 17.86 7.53 0.30
C THR A 137 17.40 6.14 0.75
N VAL A 138 18.31 5.17 0.87
CA VAL A 138 18.00 3.83 1.38
C VAL A 138 17.80 3.86 2.88
N GLY A 139 18.71 4.56 3.57
CA GLY A 139 18.72 4.73 5.01
C GLY A 139 19.34 3.59 5.81
N ALA A 140 19.85 3.95 6.99
CA ALA A 140 20.34 3.01 7.97
C ALA A 140 19.23 2.73 9.00
N TRP A 141 19.04 1.45 9.36
CA TRP A 141 18.14 1.10 10.46
C TRP A 141 18.59 1.80 11.76
N PHE A 142 17.63 2.38 12.47
CA PHE A 142 17.82 3.07 13.76
C PHE A 142 18.57 4.42 13.69
N ASP A 143 18.42 5.18 12.59
CA ASP A 143 18.83 6.58 12.56
C ASP A 143 17.89 7.48 13.40
N ARG A 144 18.38 8.66 13.81
CA ARG A 144 17.67 9.64 14.64
C ARG A 144 16.60 10.43 13.87
N HIS A 145 16.66 10.45 12.54
CA HIS A 145 15.79 11.21 11.66
C HIS A 145 14.65 10.32 11.14
N SER A 146 13.42 10.61 11.55
CA SER A 146 12.23 9.82 11.18
C SER A 146 11.69 10.12 9.78
N ASP A 147 12.28 11.08 9.09
CA ASP A 147 11.70 11.80 7.95
C ASP A 147 12.31 11.46 6.58
N ALA A 148 13.36 10.62 6.48
CA ALA A 148 14.09 10.49 5.22
C ALA A 148 14.62 9.09 4.83
N LEU A 149 14.04 7.98 5.29
CA LEU A 149 14.52 6.65 4.89
C LEU A 149 13.44 5.81 4.22
N LEU A 150 13.68 5.44 2.96
CA LEU A 150 12.78 4.59 2.17
C LEU A 150 12.44 3.31 2.94
N LEU A 151 13.43 2.65 3.53
CA LEU A 151 13.20 1.36 4.22
C LEU A 151 12.33 1.50 5.48
N ASP A 152 12.53 2.55 6.28
CA ASP A 152 11.81 2.76 7.54
C ASP A 152 10.34 3.08 7.27
N GLN A 153 10.06 3.93 6.27
CA GLN A 153 8.69 4.23 5.85
C GLN A 153 7.98 2.97 5.35
N ARG A 154 8.64 2.21 4.45
CA ARG A 154 8.06 0.99 3.88
C ARG A 154 7.82 -0.06 4.97
N ALA A 155 8.67 -0.15 5.99
CA ALA A 155 8.46 -1.03 7.15
C ALA A 155 7.16 -0.69 7.90
N PHE A 156 6.89 0.60 8.17
CA PHE A 156 5.63 1.02 8.79
C PHE A 156 4.41 0.69 7.92
N TRP A 157 4.52 0.87 6.61
CA TRP A 157 3.41 0.59 5.69
C TRP A 157 3.12 -0.91 5.66
N VAL A 158 4.16 -1.74 5.55
CA VAL A 158 4.02 -3.20 5.60
C VAL A 158 3.48 -3.66 6.95
N PHE A 159 3.93 -3.08 8.06
CA PHE A 159 3.38 -3.40 9.39
C PHE A 159 1.88 -3.11 9.48
N LEU A 160 1.45 -1.92 9.03
CA LEU A 160 0.03 -1.55 8.99
C LEU A 160 -0.79 -2.51 8.13
N LEU A 161 -0.27 -2.91 6.97
CA LEU A 161 -0.93 -3.86 6.08
C LEU A 161 -0.96 -5.27 6.66
N LEU A 162 0.11 -5.73 7.33
CA LEU A 162 0.15 -7.01 8.03
C LEU A 162 -0.89 -7.08 9.15
N LEU A 163 -1.13 -5.98 9.87
CA LEU A 163 -2.23 -5.90 10.83
C LEU A 163 -3.57 -6.20 10.13
N LEU A 164 -3.81 -5.66 8.95
CA LEU A 164 -5.03 -5.92 8.16
C LEU A 164 -5.08 -7.35 7.62
N VAL A 165 -3.95 -7.96 7.24
CA VAL A 165 -3.89 -9.38 6.85
C VAL A 165 -4.34 -10.26 8.01
N VAL A 166 -3.81 -10.02 9.21
CA VAL A 166 -4.09 -10.83 10.41
C VAL A 166 -5.50 -10.57 10.94
N LYS A 167 -5.83 -9.31 11.23
CA LYS A 167 -7.09 -8.91 11.88
C LYS A 167 -8.27 -8.76 10.91
N GLY A 168 -8.03 -8.64 9.61
CA GLY A 168 -9.05 -8.42 8.60
C GLY A 168 -9.57 -6.98 8.56
N ALA A 169 -10.83 -6.80 8.17
CA ALA A 169 -11.42 -5.51 7.83
C ALA A 169 -11.96 -4.69 9.03
N GLY A 170 -12.24 -5.36 10.16
CA GLY A 170 -12.92 -4.73 11.29
C GLY A 170 -14.42 -4.49 11.08
N PRO A 171 -15.10 -3.92 12.08
CA PRO A 171 -16.56 -3.84 12.12
C PRO A 171 -17.17 -2.85 11.11
N LEU A 172 -16.47 -1.77 10.75
CA LEU A 172 -16.96 -0.75 9.82
C LEU A 172 -16.42 -0.99 8.41
N SER A 173 -16.77 -2.10 7.79
CA SER A 173 -16.23 -2.54 6.50
C SER A 173 -17.26 -3.16 5.57
N LEU A 174 -17.01 -3.09 4.26
CA LEU A 174 -17.84 -3.80 3.28
C LEU A 174 -17.74 -5.32 3.43
N ASP A 175 -16.58 -5.86 3.82
CA ASP A 175 -16.43 -7.29 4.14
C ASP A 175 -17.43 -7.74 5.21
N ARG A 176 -17.62 -6.94 6.26
CA ARG A 176 -18.59 -7.23 7.32
C ARG A 176 -20.03 -7.14 6.82
N LEU A 177 -20.34 -6.16 5.99
CA LEU A 177 -21.67 -6.01 5.39
C LEU A 177 -22.01 -7.19 4.47
N LEU A 178 -21.08 -7.63 3.63
CA LEU A 178 -21.25 -8.75 2.72
C LEU A 178 -21.41 -10.08 3.48
N SER A 179 -20.57 -10.32 4.48
CA SER A 179 -20.66 -11.53 5.32
C SER A 179 -21.99 -11.65 6.07
N ARG A 180 -22.58 -10.52 6.51
CA ARG A 180 -23.90 -10.51 7.15
C ARG A 180 -25.04 -10.88 6.20
N ARG A 181 -24.92 -10.59 4.91
CA ARG A 181 -25.94 -10.91 3.90
C ARG A 181 -25.91 -12.37 3.47
N THR A 182 -24.74 -13.02 3.55
CA THR A 182 -24.55 -14.41 3.15
C THR A 182 -24.86 -15.42 4.26
N SER A 183 -24.90 -14.99 5.52
CA SER A 183 -25.48 -15.81 6.59
C SER A 183 -27.00 -15.73 6.48
N PRO A 184 -27.71 -16.83 6.15
CA PRO A 184 -29.16 -16.85 6.26
C PRO A 184 -29.49 -16.54 7.71
N ASN A 185 -30.50 -15.69 7.95
CA ASN A 185 -31.05 -15.48 9.29
C ASN A 185 -31.28 -16.85 9.94
N GLY A 186 -30.60 -17.09 11.06
CA GLY A 186 -30.95 -18.17 11.98
C GLY A 186 -32.22 -17.82 12.75
#